data_AF-A0A3D9EP35-F1
#
_entry.id   AF-A0A3D9EP35-F1
#
_cell.length_a   1.000
_cell.length_b   1.000
_cell.length_c   1.000
_cell.angle_alpha   90.00
_cell.angle_beta   90.00
_cell.angle_gamma   90.00
#
_symmetry.space_group_name_H-M   'P 1'
#
loop_
_entity.id
_entity.type
_entity.pdbx_description
1 polymer ?
#
loop_
_entity_poly.entity_id
_entity_poly.type
_entity_poly.pdbx_seq_one_letter_code
_entity_poly.pdbx_strand_id
1 'polypeptide(L)'
;MADSRFVEWGFLLVTLSNVLLIALVLTLLWQRLFPRPEAAVEDPEVPAASAPGAPLPLTSQAETAASLIDAARQADVEPLGQAISDSLDLVGRLDGVGGDDYPDWKKTNQPYIDDLLSHRESLEFKLDDLKSKLDRAHKLITNLHVQNREMRGAEAKLQRLSLDHDRVQGTLLEVRRERDQLKVKVQRLGEELLRLRQQPAAPAAAGVAEVDGRLQEELETLRESLEEERAKLSRTLVEKEFIEQVFIDTDAVTDSYQALQQEHAALQEQLQALQARLDAAQSR
;
A
#
# COMPACT_ATOMS: atom_id res chain seq x y z
N MET A 1 -39.87 42.85 38.84
CA MET A 1 -39.47 42.86 37.42
C MET A 1 -38.00 42.50 37.16
N ALA A 2 -37.21 42.14 38.20
CA ALA A 2 -35.81 41.74 38.05
C ALA A 2 -35.61 40.22 37.91
N ASP A 3 -36.52 39.41 38.48
CA ASP A 3 -36.35 37.95 38.59
C ASP A 3 -36.50 37.19 37.26
N SER A 4 -37.33 37.69 36.33
CA SER A 4 -37.54 37.04 35.03
C SER A 4 -36.31 37.08 34.13
N ARG A 5 -35.48 38.13 34.24
CA ARG A 5 -34.25 38.27 33.44
C ARG A 5 -33.19 37.25 33.88
N PHE A 6 -33.08 36.96 35.17
CA PHE A 6 -32.12 35.96 35.67
C PHE A 6 -32.46 34.54 35.21
N VAL A 7 -33.75 34.22 35.10
CA VAL A 7 -34.21 32.92 34.57
C VAL A 7 -33.95 32.82 33.06
N GLU A 8 -34.14 33.90 32.31
CA GLU A 8 -33.82 33.97 30.88
C GLU A 8 -32.32 33.83 30.61
N TRP A 9 -31.46 34.49 31.40
CA TRP A 9 -30.01 34.32 31.33
C TRP A 9 -29.56 32.91 31.72
N GLY A 10 -30.20 32.29 32.71
CA GLY A 10 -29.94 30.90 33.09
C GLY A 10 -30.29 29.91 31.97
N PHE A 11 -31.43 30.09 31.31
CA PHE A 11 -31.83 29.27 30.18
C PHE A 11 -30.93 29.47 28.96
N LEU A 12 -30.53 30.70 28.65
CA LEU A 12 -29.55 31.00 27.60
C LEU A 12 -28.18 30.36 27.90
N LEU A 13 -27.73 30.36 29.16
CA LEU A 13 -26.45 29.76 29.52
C LEU A 13 -26.48 28.22 29.40
N VAL A 14 -27.59 27.60 29.81
CA VAL A 14 -27.77 26.14 29.70
C VAL A 14 -27.88 25.73 28.23
N THR A 15 -28.64 26.47 27.41
CA THR A 15 -28.76 26.16 25.98
C THR A 15 -27.44 26.36 25.24
N LEU A 16 -26.69 27.42 25.55
CA LEU A 16 -25.39 27.69 24.95
C LEU A 16 -24.34 26.65 25.37
N SER A 17 -24.35 26.21 26.63
CA SER A 17 -23.53 25.11 27.13
C SER A 17 -23.86 23.79 26.42
N ASN A 18 -25.14 23.49 26.23
CA ASN A 18 -25.56 22.25 25.57
C ASN A 18 -25.22 22.24 24.07
N VAL A 19 -25.35 23.39 23.38
CA VAL A 19 -24.92 23.54 21.98
C VAL A 19 -23.40 23.39 21.85
N LEU A 20 -22.62 23.93 22.79
CA LEU A 20 -21.17 23.72 22.85
C LEU A 20 -20.81 22.25 23.05
N LEU A 21 -21.54 21.55 23.91
CA LEU A 21 -21.31 20.13 24.19
C LEU A 21 -21.64 19.26 22.97
N ILE A 22 -22.74 19.56 22.27
CA ILE A 22 -23.09 18.88 21.00
C ILE A 22 -22.03 19.17 19.93
N ALA A 23 -21.57 20.41 19.81
CA ALA A 23 -20.51 20.78 18.88
C ALA A 23 -19.20 20.05 19.19
N LEU A 24 -18.85 19.90 20.47
CA LEU A 24 -17.66 19.17 20.93
C LEU A 24 -17.77 17.67 20.66
N VAL A 25 -18.95 17.08 20.86
CA VAL A 25 -19.19 15.67 20.53
C VAL A 25 -19.12 15.45 19.02
N LEU A 26 -19.69 16.35 18.22
CA LEU A 26 -19.61 16.30 16.76
C LEU A 26 -18.18 16.46 16.25
N THR A 27 -17.37 17.35 16.84
CA THR A 27 -15.95 17.49 16.45
C THR A 27 -15.11 16.28 16.85
N LEU A 28 -15.36 15.68 18.02
CA LEU A 28 -14.68 14.43 18.41
C LEU A 28 -15.09 13.25 17.53
N LEU A 29 -16.37 13.14 17.17
CA LEU A 29 -16.84 12.14 16.21
C LEU A 29 -16.23 12.36 14.83
N TRP A 30 -16.13 13.62 14.39
CA TRP A 30 -15.52 13.98 13.12
C TRP A 30 -14.02 13.65 13.09
N GLN A 31 -13.28 13.94 14.17
CA GLN A 31 -11.87 13.55 14.31
C GLN A 31 -11.68 12.03 14.31
N ARG A 32 -12.63 11.28 14.87
CA ARG A 32 -12.58 9.81 14.89
C ARG A 32 -12.94 9.17 13.55
N LEU A 33 -13.91 9.72 12.82
CA LEU A 33 -14.37 9.22 11.52
C LEU A 33 -13.47 9.68 10.36
N PHE A 34 -12.84 10.85 10.49
CA PHE A 34 -11.91 11.42 9.53
C PHE A 34 -10.66 11.89 10.27
N PRO A 35 -9.72 10.98 10.60
CA PRO A 35 -8.42 11.38 11.10
C PRO A 35 -7.75 12.23 10.01
N ARG A 36 -7.70 13.55 10.25
CA ARG A 36 -7.02 14.48 9.35
C ARG A 36 -5.53 14.11 9.42
N PRO A 37 -4.84 13.94 8.27
CA PRO A 37 -3.38 13.87 8.31
C PRO A 37 -2.90 15.16 8.95
N GLU A 38 -2.04 15.06 9.96
CA GLU A 38 -1.47 16.21 10.66
C GLU A 38 -0.92 17.20 9.62
N ALA A 39 -1.68 18.26 9.37
CA ALA A 39 -1.14 19.44 8.75
C ALA A 39 -0.25 20.06 9.82
N ALA A 40 1.06 19.94 9.62
CA ALA A 40 2.10 20.62 10.36
C ALA A 40 1.66 22.07 10.57
N VAL A 41 1.25 22.39 11.80
CA VAL A 41 1.15 23.76 12.26
C VAL A 41 2.59 24.15 12.56
N GLU A 42 3.13 25.02 11.71
CA GLU A 42 4.33 25.78 11.97
C GLU A 42 4.16 26.51 13.30
N ASP A 43 4.91 26.09 14.32
CA ASP A 43 5.27 26.94 15.45
C ASP A 43 6.79 26.78 15.69
N PRO A 44 7.49 27.88 16.03
CA PRO A 44 8.92 28.00 15.88
C PRO A 44 9.70 27.33 17.03
N GLU A 45 10.82 26.72 16.67
CA GLU A 45 11.95 26.41 17.56
C GLU A 45 11.62 25.68 18.88
N VAL A 46 11.32 24.38 18.77
CA VAL A 46 11.77 23.41 19.78
C VAL A 46 12.36 22.23 19.04
N PRO A 47 13.64 21.84 19.26
CA PRO A 47 14.22 20.67 18.61
C PRO A 47 13.56 19.42 19.21
N ALA A 48 12.47 18.99 18.60
CA ALA A 48 11.87 17.69 18.86
C ALA A 48 12.85 16.63 18.40
N ALA A 49 13.63 16.12 19.36
CA ALA A 49 14.36 14.88 19.23
C ALA A 49 13.44 13.83 18.62
N SER A 50 13.76 13.44 17.39
CA SER A 50 13.01 12.47 16.62
C SER A 50 12.84 11.20 17.44
N ALA A 51 11.60 10.77 17.65
CA ALA A 51 11.31 9.46 18.21
C ALA A 51 12.02 8.40 17.33
N PRO A 52 12.82 7.49 17.92
CA PRO A 52 13.55 6.49 17.16
C PRO A 52 12.54 5.47 16.63
N GLY A 53 12.22 5.55 15.33
CA GLY A 53 11.43 4.53 14.65
C GLY A 53 10.34 5.02 13.69
N ALA A 54 10.08 6.33 13.57
CA ALA A 54 9.19 6.81 12.52
C ALA A 54 9.90 6.68 11.14
N PRO A 55 9.30 6.02 10.13
CA PRO A 55 9.89 5.94 8.81
C PRO A 55 9.97 7.36 8.24
N LEU A 56 11.21 7.82 8.05
CA LEU A 56 11.50 9.09 7.38
C LEU A 56 10.77 9.14 6.02
N PRO A 57 10.27 10.29 5.59
CA PRO A 57 9.61 10.42 4.28
C PRO A 57 10.52 9.90 3.16
N LEU A 58 9.92 9.27 2.14
CA LEU A 58 10.63 8.64 1.02
C LEU A 58 11.70 9.54 0.38
N THR A 59 11.41 10.84 0.29
CA THR A 59 12.32 11.86 -0.24
C THR A 59 13.57 12.03 0.62
N SER A 60 13.43 12.08 1.95
CA SER A 60 14.59 12.22 2.85
C SER A 60 15.41 10.95 2.96
N GLN A 61 14.80 9.77 2.80
CA GLN A 61 15.55 8.50 2.68
C GLN A 61 16.36 8.44 1.37
N ALA A 62 15.82 8.96 0.28
CA ALA A 62 16.54 9.03 -1.00
C ALA A 62 17.70 10.03 -0.95
N GLU A 63 17.49 11.20 -0.36
CA GLU A 63 18.53 12.23 -0.17
C GLU A 63 19.66 11.74 0.77
N THR A 64 19.31 11.01 1.83
CA THR A 64 20.31 10.41 2.72
C THR A 64 21.09 9.29 2.04
N ALA A 65 20.45 8.42 1.25
CA ALA A 65 21.17 7.42 0.47
C ALA A 65 22.10 8.05 -0.57
N ALA A 66 21.62 9.09 -1.27
CA ALA A 66 22.41 9.81 -2.28
C ALA A 66 23.63 10.51 -1.68
N SER A 67 23.46 11.19 -0.53
CA SER A 67 24.57 11.85 0.16
C SER A 67 25.60 10.86 0.71
N LEU A 68 25.18 9.68 1.19
CA LEU A 68 26.10 8.63 1.62
C LEU A 68 26.90 8.04 0.45
N ILE A 69 26.28 7.85 -0.72
CA ILE A 69 26.98 7.39 -1.93
C ILE A 69 27.93 8.46 -2.45
N ASP A 70 27.52 9.72 -2.45
CA ASP A 70 28.36 10.82 -2.91
C ASP A 70 29.57 11.02 -1.97
N ALA A 71 29.37 10.91 -0.66
CA ALA A 71 30.45 10.89 0.32
C ALA A 71 31.41 9.70 0.10
N ALA A 72 30.89 8.53 -0.30
CA ALA A 72 31.74 7.38 -0.63
C ALA A 72 32.50 7.55 -1.95
N ARG A 73 31.91 8.27 -2.92
CA ARG A 73 32.53 8.54 -4.23
C ARG A 73 33.61 9.62 -4.16
N GLN A 74 33.43 10.61 -3.29
CA GLN A 74 34.40 11.68 -3.06
C GLN A 74 35.56 11.23 -2.14
N ALA A 75 35.46 10.05 -1.54
CA ALA A 75 36.55 9.51 -0.74
C ALA A 75 37.73 9.15 -1.64
N ASP A 76 38.86 9.81 -1.38
CA ASP A 76 40.08 9.66 -2.16
C ASP A 76 40.78 8.31 -1.87
N VAL A 77 41.12 7.59 -2.93
CA VAL A 77 41.79 6.28 -2.89
C VAL A 77 43.31 6.41 -3.12
N GLU A 78 43.76 7.58 -3.56
CA GLU A 78 45.18 7.92 -3.72
C GLU A 78 46.06 7.59 -2.48
N PRO A 79 45.65 7.88 -1.22
CA PRO A 79 46.47 7.55 -0.06
C PRO A 79 46.65 6.04 0.17
N LEU A 80 45.71 5.20 -0.28
CA LEU A 80 45.88 3.74 -0.23
C LEU A 80 46.93 3.27 -1.23
N GLY A 81 46.92 3.82 -2.45
CA GLY A 81 47.92 3.52 -3.47
C GLY A 81 49.33 3.93 -3.03
N GLN A 82 49.44 5.07 -2.35
CA GLN A 82 50.70 5.56 -1.80
C GLN A 82 51.21 4.67 -0.66
N ALA A 83 50.34 4.26 0.28
CA ALA A 83 50.70 3.33 1.36
C ALA A 83 51.21 1.97 0.83
N ILE A 84 50.61 1.46 -0.24
CA ILE A 84 51.04 0.22 -0.89
C ILE A 84 52.42 0.42 -1.54
N SER A 85 52.63 1.53 -2.26
CA SER A 85 53.92 1.87 -2.86
C SER A 85 55.02 1.99 -1.81
N ASP A 86 54.74 2.67 -0.70
CA ASP A 86 55.66 2.87 0.42
C ASP A 86 56.01 1.54 1.11
N SER A 87 55.04 0.64 1.25
CA SER A 87 55.28 -0.72 1.75
C SER A 87 56.14 -1.56 0.80
N LEU A 88 55.97 -1.38 -0.52
CA LEU A 88 56.75 -2.09 -1.54
C LEU A 88 58.19 -1.58 -1.57
N ASP A 89 58.40 -0.27 -1.40
CA ASP A 89 59.72 0.33 -1.29
C ASP A 89 60.45 -0.16 -0.04
N LEU A 90 59.76 -0.27 1.11
CA LEU A 90 60.32 -0.86 2.32
C LEU A 90 60.79 -2.31 2.11
N VAL A 91 59.98 -3.13 1.42
CA VAL A 91 60.34 -4.52 1.09
C VAL A 91 61.51 -4.56 0.11
N GLY A 92 61.55 -3.66 -0.86
CA GLY A 92 62.68 -3.52 -1.78
C GLY A 92 63.98 -3.15 -1.08
N ARG A 93 63.93 -2.34 -0.01
CA ARG A 93 65.09 -2.00 0.83
C ARG A 93 65.53 -3.13 1.76
N LEU A 94 64.66 -4.12 2.00
CA LEU A 94 64.98 -5.33 2.76
C LEU A 94 65.63 -6.39 1.86
N ASP A 95 65.34 -6.36 0.55
CA ASP A 95 65.91 -7.28 -0.42
C ASP A 95 67.44 -7.09 -0.52
N GLY A 96 68.19 -8.16 -0.24
CA GLY A 96 69.66 -8.13 -0.19
C GLY A 96 70.31 -7.83 1.17
N VAL A 97 69.52 -7.59 2.23
CA VAL A 97 70.07 -7.44 3.60
C VAL A 97 70.36 -8.81 4.21
N GLY A 98 71.63 -9.07 4.54
CA GLY A 98 72.06 -10.31 5.20
C GLY A 98 71.65 -10.38 6.67
N GLY A 99 71.66 -11.59 7.24
CA GLY A 99 71.21 -11.84 8.62
C GLY A 99 71.98 -11.07 9.71
N ASP A 100 73.26 -10.76 9.47
CA ASP A 100 74.11 -10.01 10.40
C ASP A 100 73.83 -8.50 10.36
N ASP A 101 73.39 -7.96 9.22
CA ASP A 101 73.08 -6.52 9.02
C ASP A 101 71.61 -6.17 9.33
N TYR A 102 70.76 -7.18 9.47
CA TYR A 102 69.33 -7.03 9.76
C TYR A 102 69.01 -6.20 11.02
N PRO A 103 69.72 -6.35 12.16
CA PRO A 103 69.43 -5.57 13.36
C PRO A 103 69.62 -4.06 13.17
N ASP A 104 70.62 -3.65 12.39
CA ASP A 104 70.92 -2.24 12.13
C ASP A 104 70.02 -1.66 11.03
N TRP A 105 69.68 -2.46 10.02
CA TRP A 105 68.62 -2.14 9.07
C TRP A 105 67.29 -1.90 9.79
N LYS A 106 66.92 -2.79 10.73
CA LYS A 106 65.68 -2.70 11.49
C LYS A 106 65.64 -1.42 12.32
N LYS A 107 66.69 -1.09 13.08
CA LYS A 107 66.73 0.17 13.85
C LYS A 107 66.56 1.41 12.97
N THR A 108 67.16 1.39 11.77
CA THR A 108 67.10 2.51 10.83
C THR A 108 65.71 2.68 10.22
N ASN A 109 65.03 1.58 9.91
CA ASN A 109 63.72 1.60 9.25
C ASN A 109 62.52 1.47 10.22
N GLN A 110 62.75 1.18 11.51
CA GLN A 110 61.71 1.06 12.53
C GLN A 110 60.74 2.25 12.57
N PRO A 111 61.16 3.53 12.57
CA PRO A 111 60.20 4.64 12.59
C PRO A 111 59.34 4.69 11.32
N TYR A 112 59.88 4.29 10.18
CA TYR A 112 59.14 4.23 8.91
C TYR A 112 58.14 3.05 8.90
N ILE A 113 58.51 1.92 9.50
CA ILE A 113 57.60 0.78 9.72
C ILE A 113 56.45 1.19 10.64
N ASP A 114 56.74 1.88 11.75
CA ASP A 114 55.74 2.32 12.70
C ASP A 114 54.78 3.35 12.08
N ASP A 115 55.31 4.27 11.25
CA ASP A 115 54.51 5.24 10.51
C ASP A 115 53.61 4.56 9.46
N LEU A 116 54.15 3.63 8.66
CA LEU A 116 53.40 2.80 7.71
C LEU A 116 52.28 1.99 8.38
N LEU A 117 52.55 1.41 9.55
CA LEU A 117 51.55 0.66 10.31
C LEU A 117 50.43 1.57 10.83
N SER A 118 50.78 2.75 11.35
CA SER A 118 49.78 3.73 11.81
C SER A 118 48.94 4.28 10.66
N HIS A 119 49.57 4.53 9.51
CA HIS A 119 48.90 5.00 8.31
C HIS A 119 47.95 3.93 7.76
N ARG A 120 48.39 2.67 7.73
CA ARG A 120 47.56 1.51 7.38
C ARG A 120 46.35 1.38 8.30
N GLU A 121 46.53 1.44 9.62
CA GLU A 121 45.43 1.36 10.59
C GLU A 121 44.40 2.46 10.34
N SER A 122 44.86 3.68 10.03
CA SER A 122 43.98 4.80 9.69
C SER A 122 43.18 4.57 8.39
N LEU A 123 43.80 3.92 7.39
CA LEU A 123 43.17 3.59 6.12
C LEU A 123 42.18 2.43 6.27
N GLU A 124 42.51 1.42 7.06
CA GLU A 124 41.60 0.32 7.40
C GLU A 124 40.34 0.87 8.07
N PHE A 125 40.48 1.78 9.04
CA PHE A 125 39.33 2.44 9.66
C PHE A 125 38.47 3.23 8.66
N LYS A 126 39.10 4.01 7.76
CA LYS A 126 38.37 4.74 6.71
C LYS A 126 37.66 3.79 5.75
N LEU A 127 38.27 2.67 5.40
CA LEU A 127 37.68 1.67 4.51
C LEU A 127 36.47 1.00 5.16
N ASP A 128 36.56 0.67 6.45
CA ASP A 128 35.43 0.14 7.22
C ASP A 128 34.29 1.16 7.36
N ASP A 129 34.61 2.45 7.57
CA ASP A 129 33.60 3.52 7.59
C ASP A 129 32.90 3.65 6.22
N LEU A 130 33.66 3.68 5.11
CA LEU A 130 33.10 3.72 3.75
C LEU A 130 32.24 2.51 3.43
N LYS A 131 32.71 1.32 3.80
CA LYS A 131 31.94 0.08 3.68
C LYS A 131 30.63 0.16 4.44
N SER A 132 30.67 0.64 5.69
CA SER A 132 29.46 0.78 6.52
C SER A 132 28.47 1.79 5.93
N LYS A 133 28.96 2.91 5.37
CA LYS A 133 28.14 3.91 4.68
C LYS A 133 27.51 3.35 3.41
N LEU A 134 28.27 2.59 2.63
CA LEU A 134 27.79 1.93 1.42
C LEU A 134 26.72 0.87 1.74
N ASP A 135 26.95 0.04 2.76
CA ASP A 135 25.98 -0.96 3.23
C ASP A 135 24.69 -0.29 3.70
N ARG A 136 24.80 0.85 4.39
CA ARG A 136 23.64 1.63 4.86
C ARG A 136 22.88 2.26 3.69
N ALA A 137 23.57 2.85 2.73
CA ALA A 137 22.97 3.38 1.52
C ALA A 137 22.29 2.29 0.70
N HIS A 138 22.91 1.12 0.57
CA HIS A 138 22.35 -0.02 -0.15
C HIS A 138 21.07 -0.55 0.51
N LYS A 139 21.04 -0.63 1.85
CA LYS A 139 19.82 -0.97 2.61
C LYS A 139 18.72 0.06 2.37
N LEU A 140 19.04 1.35 2.39
CA LEU A 140 18.07 2.42 2.10
C LEU A 140 17.52 2.32 0.67
N ILE A 141 18.38 2.12 -0.32
CA ILE A 141 17.96 1.94 -1.72
C ILE A 141 17.04 0.74 -1.89
N THR A 142 17.38 -0.38 -1.26
CA THR A 142 16.56 -1.60 -1.32
C THR A 142 15.20 -1.37 -0.68
N ASN A 143 15.16 -0.68 0.48
CA ASN A 143 13.91 -0.31 1.12
C ASN A 143 13.06 0.62 0.25
N LEU A 144 13.68 1.63 -0.37
CA LEU A 144 13.00 2.53 -1.31
C LEU A 144 12.43 1.78 -2.52
N HIS A 145 13.11 0.76 -3.04
CA HIS A 145 12.60 -0.07 -4.12
C HIS A 145 11.36 -0.88 -3.70
N VAL A 146 11.39 -1.47 -2.50
CA VAL A 146 10.24 -2.20 -1.95
C VAL A 146 9.05 -1.25 -1.78
N GLN A 147 9.26 -0.10 -1.14
CA GLN A 147 8.21 0.90 -0.94
C GLN A 147 7.67 1.45 -2.27
N ASN A 148 8.52 1.64 -3.29
CA ASN A 148 8.06 2.06 -4.62
C ASN A 148 7.17 1.00 -5.29
N ARG A 149 7.51 -0.29 -5.15
CA ARG A 149 6.69 -1.40 -5.65
C ARG A 149 5.34 -1.47 -4.92
N GLU A 150 5.33 -1.27 -3.61
CA GLU A 150 4.11 -1.21 -2.81
C GLU A 150 3.21 -0.04 -3.22
N MET A 151 3.79 1.15 -3.41
CA MET A 151 3.08 2.34 -3.88
C MET A 151 2.44 2.10 -5.25
N ARG A 152 3.17 1.54 -6.21
CA ARG A 152 2.60 1.17 -7.53
C ARG A 152 1.48 0.15 -7.42
N GLY A 153 1.61 -0.81 -6.50
CA GLY A 153 0.53 -1.77 -6.20
C GLY A 153 -0.71 -1.09 -5.64
N ALA A 154 -0.54 -0.11 -4.74
CA ALA A 154 -1.63 0.69 -4.20
C ALA A 154 -2.29 1.58 -5.26
N GLU A 155 -1.51 2.22 -6.14
CA GLU A 155 -2.01 3.01 -7.27
C GLU A 155 -2.86 2.16 -8.21
N ALA A 156 -2.41 0.95 -8.57
CA ALA A 156 -3.18 0.03 -9.40
C ALA A 156 -4.52 -0.38 -8.74
N LYS A 157 -4.52 -0.60 -7.42
CA LYS A 157 -5.76 -0.87 -6.66
C LYS A 157 -6.70 0.34 -6.66
N LEU A 158 -6.18 1.55 -6.49
CA LEU A 158 -6.96 2.78 -6.56
C LEU A 158 -7.58 3.00 -7.95
N GLN A 159 -6.83 2.71 -9.01
CA GLN A 159 -7.37 2.77 -10.38
C GLN A 159 -8.51 1.77 -10.58
N ARG A 160 -8.37 0.54 -10.08
CA ARG A 160 -9.46 -0.46 -10.12
C ARG A 160 -10.69 0.02 -9.36
N LEU A 161 -10.51 0.52 -8.13
CA LEU A 161 -11.60 1.08 -7.33
C LEU A 161 -12.27 2.28 -8.01
N SER A 162 -11.51 3.12 -8.71
CA SER A 162 -12.06 4.22 -9.51
C SER A 162 -12.92 3.71 -10.66
N LEU A 163 -12.47 2.69 -11.40
CA LEU A 163 -13.25 2.09 -12.48
C LEU A 163 -14.52 1.41 -11.95
N ASP A 164 -14.42 0.71 -10.81
CA ASP A 164 -15.56 0.10 -10.14
C ASP A 164 -16.55 1.16 -9.65
N HIS A 165 -16.06 2.29 -9.13
CA HIS A 165 -16.88 3.43 -8.74
C HIS A 165 -17.65 4.00 -9.94
N ASP A 166 -16.97 4.24 -11.06
CA ASP A 166 -17.59 4.75 -12.29
C ASP A 166 -18.64 3.76 -12.83
N ARG A 167 -18.34 2.46 -12.77
CA ARG A 167 -19.29 1.40 -13.15
C ARG A 167 -20.54 1.43 -12.27
N VAL A 168 -20.37 1.48 -10.95
CA VAL A 168 -21.50 1.56 -10.00
C VAL A 168 -22.30 2.84 -10.23
N GLN A 169 -21.64 3.98 -10.47
CA GLN A 169 -22.31 5.23 -10.80
C GLN A 169 -23.13 5.12 -12.09
N GLY A 170 -22.60 4.45 -13.12
CA GLY A 170 -23.31 4.12 -14.36
C GLY A 170 -24.59 3.32 -14.10
N THR A 171 -24.48 2.21 -13.36
CA THR A 171 -25.64 1.37 -13.01
C THR A 171 -26.69 2.13 -12.19
N LEU A 172 -26.27 3.00 -11.27
CA LEU A 172 -27.19 3.86 -10.51
C LEU A 172 -27.97 4.83 -11.42
N LEU A 173 -27.34 5.39 -12.45
CA LEU A 173 -28.02 6.24 -13.42
C LEU A 173 -29.01 5.45 -14.28
N GLU A 174 -28.66 4.22 -14.67
CA GLU A 174 -29.56 3.31 -15.39
C GLU A 174 -30.78 2.96 -14.55
N VAL A 175 -30.59 2.51 -13.31
CA VAL A 175 -31.68 2.20 -12.37
C VAL A 175 -32.57 3.43 -12.12
N ARG A 176 -31.99 4.63 -12.02
CA ARG A 176 -32.78 5.87 -11.92
C ARG A 176 -33.63 6.11 -13.17
N ARG A 177 -33.09 5.90 -14.37
CA ARG A 177 -33.83 6.02 -15.62
C ARG A 177 -34.95 4.98 -15.72
N GLU A 178 -34.68 3.73 -15.38
CA GLU A 178 -35.69 2.67 -15.34
C GLU A 178 -36.82 2.99 -14.37
N ARG A 179 -36.48 3.44 -13.15
CA ARG A 179 -37.45 3.92 -12.17
C ARG A 179 -38.31 5.06 -12.72
N ASP A 180 -37.71 6.03 -13.39
CA ASP A 180 -38.45 7.17 -13.95
C ASP A 180 -39.38 6.73 -15.09
N GLN A 181 -38.94 5.80 -15.95
CA GLN A 181 -39.78 5.19 -16.98
C GLN A 181 -40.95 4.38 -16.37
N LEU A 182 -40.67 3.57 -15.35
CA LEU A 182 -41.69 2.83 -14.60
C LEU A 182 -42.71 3.78 -13.96
N LYS A 183 -42.24 4.88 -13.38
CA LYS A 183 -43.10 5.91 -12.79
C LYS A 183 -44.06 6.52 -13.82
N VAL A 184 -43.58 6.82 -15.03
CA VAL A 184 -44.43 7.31 -16.13
C VAL A 184 -45.44 6.26 -16.57
N LYS A 185 -45.03 4.99 -16.70
CA LYS A 185 -45.94 3.88 -17.04
C LYS A 185 -47.04 3.73 -15.98
N VAL A 186 -46.70 3.78 -14.70
CA VAL A 186 -47.67 3.71 -13.60
C VAL A 186 -48.63 4.89 -13.61
N GLN A 187 -48.16 6.11 -13.87
CA GLN A 187 -49.03 7.28 -14.00
C GLN A 187 -50.03 7.12 -15.15
N ARG A 188 -49.56 6.66 -16.32
CA ARG A 188 -50.41 6.42 -17.48
C ARG A 188 -51.47 5.34 -17.21
N LEU A 189 -51.09 4.21 -16.62
CA LEU A 189 -52.03 3.17 -16.23
C LEU A 189 -53.06 3.68 -15.20
N GLY A 190 -52.63 4.53 -14.26
CA GLY A 190 -53.53 5.19 -13.32
C GLY A 190 -54.55 6.11 -14.00
N GLU A 191 -54.15 6.88 -15.01
CA GLU A 191 -55.04 7.70 -15.83
C GLU A 191 -56.02 6.85 -16.66
N GLU A 192 -55.53 5.75 -17.25
CA GLU A 192 -56.35 4.79 -18.01
C GLU A 192 -57.41 4.12 -17.12
N LEU A 193 -57.06 3.71 -15.89
CA LEU A 193 -58.00 3.18 -14.90
C LEU A 193 -59.03 4.23 -14.45
N LEU A 194 -58.62 5.48 -14.25
CA LEU A 194 -59.54 6.57 -13.94
C LEU A 194 -60.53 6.84 -15.07
N ARG A 195 -60.08 6.78 -16.33
CA ARG A 195 -60.95 6.92 -17.51
C ARG A 195 -61.94 5.76 -17.62
N LEU A 196 -61.49 4.52 -17.44
CA LEU A 196 -62.36 3.34 -17.42
C LEU A 196 -63.42 3.43 -16.32
N ARG A 197 -63.05 3.94 -15.14
CA ARG A 197 -63.97 4.13 -14.01
C ARG A 197 -65.00 5.25 -14.23
N GLN A 198 -64.68 6.25 -15.04
CA GLN A 198 -65.57 7.36 -15.39
C GLN A 198 -66.52 7.04 -16.55
N GLN A 199 -66.27 5.97 -17.30
CA GLN A 199 -67.20 5.49 -18.31
C GLN A 199 -68.43 4.88 -17.62
N PRO A 200 -69.67 5.36 -17.89
CA PRO A 200 -70.85 4.83 -17.24
C PRO A 200 -71.05 3.37 -17.67
N ALA A 201 -71.01 2.47 -16.70
CA ALA A 201 -71.24 1.06 -16.90
C ALA A 201 -72.63 0.82 -17.48
N ALA A 202 -72.70 0.47 -18.77
CA ALA A 202 -73.80 -0.32 -19.30
C ALA A 202 -73.69 -1.75 -18.73
N PRO A 203 -74.81 -2.46 -18.50
CA PRO A 203 -74.81 -3.67 -17.66
C PRO A 203 -74.13 -4.83 -18.39
N ALA A 204 -72.82 -4.95 -18.22
CA ALA A 204 -72.01 -6.07 -18.70
C ALA A 204 -71.77 -7.10 -17.59
N ALA A 205 -72.79 -7.41 -16.78
CA ALA A 205 -72.64 -8.38 -15.68
C ALA A 205 -72.31 -9.81 -16.17
N ALA A 206 -72.51 -10.11 -17.46
CA ALA A 206 -72.11 -11.39 -18.07
C ALA A 206 -70.72 -11.35 -18.74
N GLY A 207 -70.26 -10.19 -19.22
CA GLY A 207 -68.94 -10.05 -19.86
C GLY A 207 -67.82 -9.75 -18.87
N VAL A 208 -68.11 -9.12 -17.73
CA VAL A 208 -67.12 -8.84 -16.67
C VAL A 208 -66.61 -10.13 -16.04
N ALA A 209 -67.44 -11.17 -15.91
CA ALA A 209 -66.98 -12.47 -15.39
C ALA A 209 -66.06 -13.22 -16.37
N GLU A 210 -66.30 -13.13 -17.69
CA GLU A 210 -65.37 -13.68 -18.70
C GLU A 210 -64.09 -12.87 -18.83
N VAL A 211 -64.16 -11.54 -18.72
CA VAL A 211 -62.99 -10.66 -18.75
C VAL A 211 -62.16 -10.77 -17.49
N ASP A 212 -62.78 -10.87 -16.31
CA ASP A 212 -62.09 -11.17 -15.04
C ASP A 212 -61.47 -12.57 -15.07
N GLY A 213 -62.15 -13.57 -15.66
CA GLY A 213 -61.59 -14.90 -15.88
C GLY A 213 -60.36 -14.90 -16.78
N ARG A 214 -60.41 -14.18 -17.92
CA ARG A 214 -59.24 -14.01 -18.81
C ARG A 214 -58.11 -13.22 -18.15
N LEU A 215 -58.42 -12.18 -17.38
CA LEU A 215 -57.42 -11.43 -16.63
C LEU A 215 -56.80 -12.28 -15.53
N GLN A 216 -57.55 -13.17 -14.90
CA GLN A 216 -57.01 -14.15 -13.94
C GLN A 216 -56.11 -15.18 -14.62
N GLU A 217 -56.49 -15.69 -15.80
CA GLU A 217 -55.63 -16.60 -16.58
C GLU A 217 -54.34 -15.89 -17.06
N GLU A 218 -54.43 -14.64 -17.51
CA GLU A 218 -53.26 -13.83 -17.86
C GLU A 218 -52.38 -13.55 -16.64
N LEU A 219 -52.98 -13.32 -15.47
CA LEU A 219 -52.23 -13.15 -14.22
C LEU A 219 -51.58 -14.45 -13.75
N GLU A 220 -52.24 -15.60 -13.90
CA GLU A 220 -51.67 -16.91 -13.57
C GLU A 220 -50.52 -17.26 -14.50
N THR A 221 -50.68 -17.07 -15.81
CA THR A 221 -49.62 -17.31 -16.79
C THR A 221 -48.43 -16.35 -16.59
N LEU A 222 -48.68 -15.08 -16.26
CA LEU A 222 -47.61 -14.14 -15.88
C LEU A 222 -46.91 -14.57 -14.58
N ARG A 223 -47.67 -15.12 -13.63
CA ARG A 223 -47.13 -15.60 -12.35
C ARG A 223 -46.27 -16.84 -12.53
N GLU A 224 -46.72 -17.80 -13.33
CA GLU A 224 -45.93 -18.97 -13.73
C GLU A 224 -44.66 -18.55 -14.48
N SER A 225 -44.76 -17.61 -15.43
CA SER A 225 -43.58 -17.11 -16.15
C SER A 225 -42.57 -16.43 -15.22
N LEU A 226 -43.05 -15.72 -14.20
CA LEU A 226 -42.22 -15.05 -13.21
C LEU A 226 -41.59 -16.06 -12.24
N GLU A 227 -42.29 -17.13 -11.89
CA GLU A 227 -41.74 -18.23 -11.10
C GLU A 227 -40.69 -19.03 -11.88
N GLU A 228 -40.90 -19.28 -13.17
CA GLU A 228 -39.91 -19.90 -14.05
C GLU A 228 -38.66 -19.04 -14.20
N GLU A 229 -38.81 -17.73 -14.44
CA GLU A 229 -37.67 -16.82 -14.53
C GLU A 229 -36.94 -16.69 -13.19
N ARG A 230 -37.65 -16.70 -12.06
CA ARG A 230 -37.03 -16.79 -10.73
C ARG A 230 -36.26 -18.09 -10.53
N ALA A 231 -36.80 -19.22 -10.97
CA ALA A 231 -36.12 -20.51 -10.90
C ALA A 231 -34.85 -20.50 -11.76
N LYS A 232 -34.92 -19.97 -12.99
CA LYS A 232 -33.75 -19.78 -13.87
C LYS A 232 -32.70 -18.88 -13.21
N LEU A 233 -33.11 -17.71 -12.69
CA LEU A 233 -32.20 -16.79 -12.01
C LEU A 233 -31.55 -17.44 -10.78
N SER A 234 -32.31 -18.16 -9.96
CA SER A 234 -31.78 -18.87 -8.79
C SER A 234 -30.72 -19.92 -9.19
N ARG A 235 -30.96 -20.65 -10.28
CA ARG A 235 -30.00 -21.61 -10.83
C ARG A 235 -28.74 -20.91 -11.36
N THR A 236 -28.90 -19.81 -12.08
CA THR A 236 -27.74 -19.05 -12.60
C THR A 236 -26.92 -18.40 -11.49
N LEU A 237 -27.55 -18.01 -10.37
CA LEU A 237 -26.82 -17.49 -9.21
C LEU A 237 -25.99 -18.59 -8.56
N VAL A 238 -26.56 -19.79 -8.37
CA VAL A 238 -25.79 -20.94 -7.85
C VAL A 238 -24.65 -21.32 -8.79
N GLU A 239 -24.87 -21.30 -10.10
CA GLU A 239 -23.83 -21.57 -11.09
C GLU A 239 -22.74 -20.49 -11.09
N LYS A 240 -23.12 -19.21 -10.94
CA LYS A 240 -22.17 -18.11 -10.78
C LYS A 240 -21.35 -18.26 -9.51
N GLU A 241 -21.97 -18.54 -8.37
CA GLU A 241 -21.29 -18.77 -7.09
C GLU A 241 -20.32 -19.95 -7.18
N PHE A 242 -20.72 -21.03 -7.86
CA PHE A 242 -19.85 -22.16 -8.12
C PHE A 242 -18.63 -21.77 -8.97
N ILE A 243 -18.84 -21.01 -10.06
CA ILE A 243 -17.75 -20.54 -10.92
C ILE A 243 -16.79 -19.62 -10.13
N GLU A 244 -17.32 -18.69 -9.34
CA GLU A 244 -16.52 -17.80 -8.49
C GLU A 244 -15.68 -18.60 -7.48
N GLN A 245 -16.24 -19.65 -6.87
CA GLN A 245 -15.50 -20.53 -5.98
C GLN A 245 -14.37 -21.27 -6.72
N VAL A 246 -14.64 -21.82 -7.89
CA VAL A 246 -13.63 -22.50 -8.71
C VAL A 246 -12.51 -21.55 -9.13
N PHE A 247 -12.81 -20.29 -9.43
CA PHE A 247 -11.79 -19.28 -9.71
C PHE A 247 -10.90 -19.00 -8.50
N ILE A 248 -11.48 -18.83 -7.32
CA ILE A 248 -10.73 -18.64 -6.07
C ILE A 248 -9.82 -19.83 -5.79
N ASP A 249 -10.34 -21.05 -5.94
CA ASP A 249 -9.56 -22.26 -5.73
C ASP A 249 -8.42 -22.39 -6.76
N THR A 250 -8.68 -22.01 -8.02
CA THR A 250 -7.66 -22.01 -9.09
C THR A 250 -6.56 -20.98 -8.83
N ASP A 251 -6.92 -19.79 -8.37
CA ASP A 251 -5.95 -18.75 -7.99
C ASP A 251 -5.09 -19.21 -6.80
N ALA A 252 -5.72 -19.83 -5.78
CA ALA A 252 -4.99 -20.40 -4.64
C ALA A 252 -4.01 -21.51 -5.06
N VAL A 253 -4.42 -22.39 -5.98
CA VAL A 253 -3.53 -23.40 -6.56
C VAL A 253 -2.38 -22.76 -7.34
N THR A 254 -2.66 -21.70 -8.10
CA THR A 254 -1.65 -20.98 -8.88
C THR A 254 -0.61 -20.31 -7.97
N ASP A 255 -1.06 -19.69 -6.88
CA ASP A 255 -0.18 -19.10 -5.87
C ASP A 255 0.70 -20.17 -5.20
N SER A 256 0.12 -21.33 -4.87
CA SER A 256 0.88 -22.46 -4.30
C SER A 256 1.94 -23.00 -5.28
N TYR A 257 1.63 -23.04 -6.58
CA TYR A 257 2.56 -23.45 -7.61
C TYR A 257 3.72 -22.46 -7.76
N GLN A 258 3.44 -21.15 -7.72
CA GLN A 258 4.48 -20.12 -7.75
C GLN A 258 5.38 -20.18 -6.51
N ALA A 259 4.81 -20.40 -5.32
CA ALA A 259 5.58 -20.58 -4.10
C ALA A 259 6.52 -21.80 -4.22
N LEU A 260 6.02 -22.93 -4.70
CA LEU A 260 6.82 -24.13 -4.91
C LEU A 260 7.95 -23.90 -5.94
N GLN A 261 7.68 -23.12 -6.99
CA GLN A 261 8.69 -22.77 -7.99
C GLN A 261 9.82 -21.90 -7.40
N GLN A 262 9.49 -20.99 -6.49
CA GLN A 262 10.47 -20.18 -5.77
C GLN A 262 11.32 -21.03 -4.82
N GLU A 263 10.70 -21.95 -4.08
CA GLU A 263 11.41 -22.89 -3.21
C GLU A 263 12.35 -23.80 -4.01
N HIS A 264 11.90 -24.30 -5.16
CA HIS A 264 12.73 -25.12 -6.04
C HIS A 264 13.94 -24.34 -6.57
N ALA A 265 13.76 -23.07 -6.96
CA ALA A 265 14.86 -22.21 -7.39
C ALA A 265 15.86 -21.97 -6.24
N ALA A 266 15.37 -21.69 -5.03
CA ALA A 266 16.21 -21.50 -3.85
C ALA A 266 17.00 -22.77 -3.49
N LEU A 267 16.38 -23.95 -3.57
CA LEU A 267 17.06 -25.23 -3.37
C LEU A 267 18.14 -25.49 -4.42
N GLN A 268 17.88 -25.14 -5.69
CA GLN A 268 18.89 -25.26 -6.75
C GLN A 268 20.10 -24.36 -6.49
N GLU A 269 19.89 -23.11 -6.05
CA GLU A 269 20.99 -22.22 -5.67
C GLU A 269 21.79 -22.77 -4.48
N GLN A 270 21.11 -23.32 -3.47
CA GLN A 270 21.78 -23.95 -2.32
C GLN A 270 22.61 -25.17 -2.75
N LEU A 271 22.10 -26.01 -3.64
CA LEU A 271 22.85 -27.15 -4.18
C LEU A 271 24.08 -26.68 -4.97
N GLN A 272 23.94 -25.67 -5.83
CA GLN A 272 25.08 -25.10 -6.56
C GLN A 272 26.13 -24.50 -5.61
N ALA A 273 25.71 -23.80 -4.56
CA ALA A 273 26.61 -23.23 -3.57
C ALA A 273 27.36 -24.32 -2.77
N LEU A 274 26.67 -25.40 -2.40
CA LEU A 274 27.30 -26.55 -1.74
C LEU A 274 28.29 -27.26 -2.68
N GLN A 275 27.94 -27.42 -3.96
CA GLN A 275 28.79 -28.06 -4.95
C GLN A 275 30.06 -27.24 -5.21
N ALA A 276 29.94 -25.92 -5.36
CA ALA A 276 31.09 -25.01 -5.46
C ALA A 276 31.99 -25.04 -4.22
N ARG A 277 31.41 -25.16 -3.00
CA ARG A 277 32.20 -25.33 -1.77
C ARG A 277 32.94 -26.66 -1.73
N LEU A 278 32.31 -27.73 -2.23
CA LEU A 278 32.88 -29.06 -2.26
C LEU A 278 34.05 -29.12 -3.27
N ASP A 279 33.87 -28.55 -4.45
CA ASP A 279 34.92 -28.42 -5.47
C ASP A 279 36.11 -27.60 -4.94
N ALA A 280 35.84 -26.47 -4.27
CA ALA A 280 36.88 -25.63 -3.66
C ALA A 280 37.66 -26.36 -2.55
N ALA A 281 36.99 -27.24 -1.79
CA ALA A 281 37.62 -28.06 -0.75
C ALA A 281 38.48 -29.19 -1.34
N GLN A 282 38.14 -29.71 -2.52
CA GLN A 282 38.91 -30.75 -3.21
C GLN A 282 40.12 -30.19 -3.98
N SER A 283 40.12 -28.90 -4.32
CA SER A 283 41.22 -28.22 -5.02
C SER A 283 42.34 -27.69 -4.11
N ARG A 284 42.28 -27.92 -2.79
CA ARG A 284 43.30 -27.56 -1.80
C ARG A 284 44.03 -28.80 -1.31
#